data_AF-A0AAW9KAK7-F1
#
_entry.id   AF-A0AAW9KAK7-F1
#
_cell.length_a   1.000
_cell.length_b   1.000
_cell.length_c   1.000
_cell.angle_alpha   90.00
_cell.angle_beta   90.00
_cell.angle_gamma   90.00
#
_symmetry.space_group_name_H-M   'P 1'
#
loop_
_entity.id
_entity.type
_entity.pdbx_description
1 polymer ?
#
loop_
_entity_poly.entity_id
_entity_poly.type
_entity_poly.pdbx_seq_one_letter_code
_entity_poly.pdbx_strand_id
1 'polypeptide(L)'
;MLDIFNMLKIQLAKMSQDGSWFVGAAGGLTIAIPEWIYNDKWSNYHSVLISILLGVLVFEWLVGGRLAKLSPVKRKTSEVAIDALVRDGAIIAICLGGYGFDYLLGTGSVIFAMFTVAFIYHNLYSLLANVTVLGWGKHFPIWLIKWLDNEIKAKTEKYFPNNDSPQK
;
A
#
# COMPACT_ATOMS: atom_id res chain seq x y z
N MET A 1 32.47 -1.69 -16.91
CA MET A 1 31.48 -1.81 -15.80
C MET A 1 31.20 -0.49 -15.08
N LEU A 2 32.17 0.43 -14.94
CA LEU A 2 31.93 1.77 -14.37
C LEU A 2 30.95 2.64 -15.21
N ASP A 3 30.98 2.53 -16.54
CA ASP A 3 30.18 3.40 -17.42
C ASP A 3 28.67 3.14 -17.38
N ILE A 4 28.25 1.87 -17.21
CA ILE A 4 26.83 1.53 -17.13
C ILE A 4 26.23 2.05 -15.81
N PHE A 5 26.96 1.92 -14.71
CA PHE A 5 26.55 2.48 -13.41
C PHE A 5 26.46 4.00 -13.43
N ASN A 6 27.41 4.68 -14.08
CA ASN A 6 27.38 6.12 -14.21
C ASN A 6 26.26 6.58 -15.15
N MET A 7 26.01 5.89 -16.26
CA MET A 7 24.85 6.17 -17.12
C MET A 7 23.53 5.97 -16.37
N LEU A 8 23.39 4.88 -15.61
CA LEU A 8 22.19 4.59 -14.84
C LEU A 8 21.94 5.70 -13.80
N LYS A 9 22.99 6.10 -13.07
CA LYS A 9 22.92 7.17 -12.08
C LYS A 9 22.58 8.53 -12.70
N ILE A 10 23.14 8.85 -13.87
CA ILE A 10 22.84 10.09 -14.60
C ILE A 10 21.41 10.09 -15.13
N GLN A 11 20.93 8.95 -15.63
CA GLN A 11 19.55 8.81 -16.09
C GLN A 11 18.57 8.91 -14.91
N LEU A 12 18.84 8.26 -13.77
CA LEU A 12 18.04 8.37 -12.54
C LEU A 12 18.05 9.78 -11.95
N ALA A 13 19.20 10.46 -11.94
CA ALA A 13 19.30 11.84 -11.46
C ALA A 13 18.52 12.82 -12.35
N LYS A 14 18.62 12.69 -13.68
CA LYS A 14 17.77 13.45 -14.62
C LYS A 14 16.29 13.11 -14.45
N MET A 15 15.96 11.85 -14.22
CA MET A 15 14.58 11.40 -13.98
C MET A 15 14.00 11.88 -12.64
N SER A 16 14.84 12.05 -11.61
CA SER A 16 14.46 12.64 -10.32
C SER A 16 14.26 14.15 -10.40
N GLN A 17 15.07 14.85 -11.21
CA GLN A 17 14.99 16.30 -11.34
C GLN A 17 13.78 16.76 -12.17
N ASP A 18 13.38 15.98 -13.18
CA ASP A 18 12.29 16.34 -14.08
C ASP A 18 10.91 15.90 -13.57
N GLY A 19 10.81 15.19 -12.44
CA GLY A 19 9.55 14.61 -11.93
C GLY A 19 8.87 13.64 -12.92
N SER A 20 9.57 13.27 -14.00
CA SER A 20 9.00 12.71 -15.23
C SER A 20 8.91 11.17 -15.22
N TRP A 21 9.42 10.50 -14.18
CA TRP A 21 9.36 9.03 -14.05
C TRP A 21 7.93 8.47 -14.05
N PHE A 22 6.91 9.28 -13.75
CA PHE A 22 5.51 8.82 -13.72
C PHE A 22 4.56 9.53 -14.70
N VAL A 23 5.07 10.48 -15.49
CA VAL A 23 4.24 11.29 -16.41
C VAL A 23 4.04 10.59 -17.77
N GLY A 24 4.80 9.53 -18.07
CA GLY A 24 4.80 8.91 -19.40
C GLY A 24 3.91 7.69 -19.63
N ALA A 25 3.37 7.02 -18.60
CA ALA A 25 2.73 5.69 -18.78
C ALA A 25 1.24 5.58 -18.42
N ALA A 26 0.62 6.59 -17.78
CA ALA A 26 -0.80 6.57 -17.49
C ALA A 26 -1.42 7.93 -17.82
N GLY A 27 -2.14 8.00 -18.95
CA GLY A 27 -2.73 9.22 -19.46
C GLY A 27 -3.54 9.99 -18.41
N GLY A 28 -3.25 11.29 -18.33
CA GLY A 28 -4.27 12.31 -18.01
C GLY A 28 -4.69 12.48 -16.55
N LEU A 29 -4.04 11.87 -15.58
CA LEU A 29 -4.16 12.25 -14.18
C LEU A 29 -2.81 12.78 -13.70
N THR A 30 -2.62 14.10 -13.73
CA THR A 30 -1.51 14.74 -13.02
C THR A 30 -1.79 14.62 -11.53
N ILE A 31 -1.48 13.46 -10.95
CA ILE A 31 -1.35 13.34 -9.50
C ILE A 31 -0.14 14.21 -9.17
N ALA A 32 -0.38 15.39 -8.60
CA ALA A 32 0.68 16.22 -8.07
C ALA A 32 1.35 15.42 -6.96
N ILE A 33 2.50 14.81 -7.27
CA ILE A 33 3.32 14.09 -6.30
C ILE A 33 3.83 15.14 -5.33
N PRO A 34 3.50 15.02 -4.02
CA PRO A 34 3.96 16.00 -3.05
C PRO A 34 5.48 16.15 -3.07
N GLU A 35 5.97 17.38 -2.99
CA GLU A 35 7.41 17.70 -3.05
C GLU A 35 8.23 16.94 -2.00
N TRP A 36 7.62 16.55 -0.88
CA TRP A 36 8.31 15.81 0.18
C TRP A 36 8.80 14.43 -0.25
N ILE A 37 8.24 13.83 -1.31
CA ILE A 37 8.67 12.54 -1.85
C ILE A 37 10.06 12.60 -2.47
N TYR A 38 10.51 13.78 -2.89
CA TYR A 38 11.85 13.98 -3.45
C TYR A 38 12.90 14.30 -2.37
N ASN A 39 12.54 14.30 -1.09
CA ASN A 39 13.50 14.56 -0.02
C ASN A 39 14.25 13.28 0.35
N ASP A 40 15.58 13.32 0.28
CA ASP A 40 16.45 12.20 0.66
C ASP A 40 16.58 12.00 2.18
N LYS A 41 16.01 12.90 2.98
CA LYS A 41 16.13 12.87 4.45
C LYS A 41 14.81 12.50 5.10
N TRP A 42 14.92 11.75 6.19
CA TRP A 42 13.81 11.50 7.10
C TRP A 42 13.15 12.82 7.50
N SER A 43 11.86 12.94 7.18
CA SER A 43 11.06 14.13 7.41
C SER A 43 9.81 13.79 8.22
N ASN A 44 9.09 14.81 8.70
CA ASN A 44 7.84 14.61 9.44
C ASN A 44 6.83 13.77 8.65
N TYR A 45 6.83 13.83 7.32
CA TYR A 45 5.94 13.05 6.46
C TYR A 45 6.21 11.53 6.54
N HIS A 46 7.47 11.13 6.70
CA HIS A 46 7.83 9.72 6.88
C HIS A 46 7.26 9.18 8.20
N SER A 47 7.45 9.95 9.28
CA SER A 47 6.89 9.64 10.59
C SER A 47 5.37 9.56 10.54
N VAL A 48 4.70 10.46 9.82
CA VAL A 48 3.25 10.45 9.64
C VAL A 48 2.79 9.19 8.90
N LEU A 49 3.45 8.80 7.80
CA LEU A 49 3.09 7.60 7.04
C LEU A 49 3.25 6.32 7.88
N ILE A 50 4.35 6.18 8.61
CA ILE A 50 4.53 5.07 9.54
C ILE A 50 3.48 5.10 10.65
N SER A 51 3.14 6.29 11.19
CA SER A 51 2.11 6.42 12.22
C SER A 51 0.72 6.02 11.71
N ILE A 52 0.39 6.38 10.46
CA ILE A 52 -0.86 5.94 9.81
C ILE A 52 -0.86 4.42 9.67
N LEU A 53 0.23 3.83 9.16
CA LEU A 53 0.35 2.38 9.02
C LEU A 53 0.18 1.67 10.36
N LEU A 54 0.89 2.10 11.40
CA LEU A 54 0.75 1.57 12.76
C LEU A 54 -0.69 1.73 13.29
N GLY A 55 -1.32 2.88 13.04
CA GLY A 55 -2.71 3.12 13.41
C GLY A 55 -3.66 2.13 12.75
N VAL A 56 -3.49 1.87 11.45
CA VAL A 56 -4.29 0.88 10.71
C VAL A 56 -4.09 -0.52 11.26
N LEU A 57 -2.85 -0.93 11.53
CA LEU A 57 -2.55 -2.23 12.13
C LEU A 57 -3.19 -2.38 13.50
N VAL A 58 -3.03 -1.39 14.40
CA VAL A 58 -3.68 -1.42 15.73
C VAL A 58 -5.20 -1.50 15.62
N PHE A 59 -5.80 -0.74 14.71
CA PHE A 59 -7.24 -0.82 14.47
C PHE A 59 -7.67 -2.20 13.94
N GLU A 60 -6.87 -2.82 13.07
CA GLU A 60 -7.13 -4.17 12.58
C GLU A 60 -7.15 -5.17 13.74
N TRP A 61 -6.22 -5.03 14.70
CA TRP A 61 -6.19 -5.88 15.89
C TRP A 61 -7.40 -5.67 16.79
N LEU A 62 -7.88 -4.43 16.96
CA LEU A 62 -9.08 -4.14 17.75
C LEU A 62 -10.34 -4.74 17.11
N VAL A 63 -10.51 -4.52 15.81
CA VAL A 63 -11.67 -5.00 15.05
C VAL A 63 -11.62 -6.52 14.90
N GLY A 64 -10.48 -7.07 14.49
CA GLY A 64 -10.24 -8.50 14.35
C GLY A 64 -10.37 -9.24 15.68
N GLY A 65 -9.84 -8.67 16.78
CA GLY A 65 -10.01 -9.22 18.12
C GLY A 65 -11.48 -9.22 18.58
N ARG A 66 -12.26 -8.19 18.23
CA ARG A 66 -13.70 -8.17 18.52
C ARG A 66 -14.47 -9.18 17.68
N LEU A 67 -14.13 -9.34 16.41
CA LEU A 67 -14.72 -10.35 15.53
C LEU A 67 -14.40 -11.77 16.01
N ALA A 68 -13.16 -12.04 16.43
CA ALA A 68 -12.76 -13.33 17.01
C ALA A 68 -13.49 -13.65 18.32
N LYS A 69 -13.90 -12.63 19.09
CA LYS A 69 -14.72 -12.82 20.29
C LYS A 69 -16.17 -13.19 19.96
N LEU A 70 -16.72 -12.64 18.88
CA LEU A 70 -18.10 -12.86 18.43
C LEU A 70 -18.26 -14.11 17.55
N SER A 71 -17.18 -14.59 16.94
CA SER A 71 -17.20 -15.77 16.08
C SER A 71 -17.54 -17.05 16.86
N PRO A 72 -18.46 -17.89 16.36
CA PRO A 72 -18.78 -19.19 16.96
C PRO A 72 -17.65 -20.21 16.81
N VAL A 73 -16.69 -19.95 15.90
CA VAL A 73 -15.52 -20.81 15.66
C VAL A 73 -14.39 -20.36 16.60
N LYS A 74 -14.13 -21.14 17.67
CA LYS A 74 -13.03 -20.89 18.61
C LYS A 74 -11.67 -21.25 17.98
N ARG A 75 -11.13 -20.39 17.13
CA ARG A 75 -9.68 -20.34 16.84
C ARG A 75 -9.02 -19.21 17.62
N LYS A 76 -9.18 -19.24 18.94
CA LYS A 76 -8.54 -18.30 19.87
C LYS A 76 -7.22 -18.89 20.36
N THR A 77 -6.30 -19.14 19.43
CA THR A 77 -4.98 -19.67 19.75
C THR A 77 -3.96 -18.53 19.76
N SER A 78 -3.08 -18.55 20.76
CA SER A 78 -1.99 -17.58 20.91
C SER A 78 -1.08 -17.54 19.68
N GLU A 79 -0.98 -18.66 18.95
CA GLU A 79 -0.23 -18.77 17.69
C GLU A 79 -0.74 -17.81 16.61
N VAL A 80 -2.05 -17.62 16.48
CA VAL A 80 -2.63 -16.70 15.47
C VAL A 80 -2.27 -15.25 15.78
N ALA A 81 -2.23 -14.88 17.07
CA ALA A 81 -1.84 -13.54 17.49
C ALA A 81 -0.33 -13.29 17.28
N ILE A 82 0.50 -14.32 17.52
CA ILE A 82 1.94 -14.23 17.27
C ILE A 82 2.22 -14.11 15.77
N ASP A 83 1.53 -14.89 14.94
CA ASP A 83 1.68 -14.84 13.48
C ASP A 83 1.29 -13.45 12.91
N ALA A 84 0.19 -12.88 13.41
CA ALA A 84 -0.20 -11.51 13.08
C ALA A 84 0.88 -10.48 13.47
N LEU A 85 1.52 -10.64 14.64
CA LEU A 85 2.61 -9.74 15.08
C LEU A 85 3.84 -9.86 14.18
N VAL A 86 4.20 -11.09 13.79
CA VAL A 86 5.34 -11.34 12.91
C VAL A 86 5.09 -10.75 11.52
N ARG A 87 3.88 -10.92 10.97
CA ARG A 87 3.45 -10.29 9.71
C ARG A 87 3.60 -8.76 9.79
N ASP A 88 3.11 -8.16 10.86
CA ASP A 88 3.14 -6.70 11.03
C ASP A 88 4.57 -6.18 11.21
N GLY A 89 5.39 -6.92 11.96
CA GLY A 89 6.82 -6.66 12.08
C GLY A 89 7.54 -6.72 10.73
N ALA A 90 7.22 -7.72 9.90
CA ALA A 90 7.77 -7.84 8.55
C ALA A 90 7.36 -6.68 7.64
N ILE A 91 6.10 -6.23 7.71
CA ILE A 91 5.60 -5.06 6.97
C ILE A 91 6.41 -3.81 7.33
N ILE A 92 6.61 -3.53 8.62
CA ILE A 92 7.41 -2.38 9.07
C ILE A 92 8.87 -2.52 8.63
N ALA A 93 9.45 -3.72 8.72
CA ALA A 93 10.81 -3.98 8.26
C ALA A 93 10.98 -3.71 6.75
N ILE A 94 10.00 -4.09 5.93
CA ILE A 94 10.01 -3.81 4.48
C ILE A 94 9.92 -2.30 4.22
N CYS A 95 9.08 -1.56 4.95
CA CYS A 95 8.98 -0.10 4.79
C CYS A 95 10.31 0.59 5.16
N LEU A 96 10.91 0.21 6.29
CA LEU A 96 12.23 0.73 6.70
C LEU A 96 13.34 0.32 5.72
N GLY A 97 13.29 -0.90 5.20
CA GLY A 97 14.17 -1.36 4.12
C GLY A 97 14.01 -0.52 2.85
N GLY A 98 12.77 -0.18 2.48
CA GLY A 98 12.45 0.71 1.37
C GLY A 98 13.07 2.10 1.53
N TYR A 99 13.02 2.67 2.73
CA TYR A 99 13.74 3.93 3.05
C TYR A 99 15.27 3.76 2.94
N GLY A 100 15.80 2.61 3.38
CA GLY A 100 17.21 2.29 3.19
C GLY A 100 17.61 2.22 1.71
N PHE A 101 16.78 1.61 0.87
CA PHE A 101 16.99 1.59 -0.59
C PHE A 101 16.91 2.98 -1.20
N ASP A 102 15.95 3.80 -0.77
CA ASP A 102 15.86 5.19 -1.20
C ASP A 102 17.14 5.97 -0.90
N TYR A 103 17.66 5.81 0.32
CA TYR A 103 18.91 6.44 0.73
C TYR A 103 20.13 5.96 -0.09
N LEU A 104 20.18 4.67 -0.44
CA LEU A 104 21.28 4.11 -1.22
C LEU A 104 21.21 4.49 -2.71
N LEU A 105 20.01 4.59 -3.27
CA LEU A 105 19.78 4.87 -4.69
C LEU A 105 19.64 6.37 -4.99
N GLY A 106 19.47 7.21 -3.96
CA GLY A 106 19.24 8.65 -4.10
C GLY A 106 17.89 8.94 -4.77
N THR A 107 16.88 8.13 -4.47
CA THR A 107 15.53 8.23 -5.06
C THR A 107 14.58 9.06 -4.19
N GLY A 108 15.10 9.84 -3.23
CA GLY A 108 14.29 10.61 -2.30
C GLY A 108 13.61 9.74 -1.25
N SER A 109 12.30 9.61 -1.38
CA SER A 109 11.42 8.82 -0.52
C SER A 109 10.44 7.97 -1.34
N VAL A 110 10.71 7.77 -2.64
CA VAL A 110 9.76 7.15 -3.59
C VAL A 110 9.50 5.69 -3.23
N ILE A 111 10.54 4.90 -2.98
CA ILE A 111 10.43 3.47 -2.70
C ILE A 111 9.72 3.27 -1.35
N PHE A 112 10.13 4.03 -0.33
CA PHE A 112 9.50 4.08 0.98
C PHE A 112 8.01 4.43 0.86
N ALA A 113 7.67 5.52 0.18
CA ALA A 113 6.29 5.98 0.05
C ALA A 113 5.44 4.95 -0.71
N MET A 114 5.99 4.35 -1.78
CA MET A 114 5.32 3.32 -2.56
C MET A 114 4.95 2.11 -1.69
N PHE A 115 5.93 1.51 -1.00
CA PHE A 115 5.66 0.35 -0.15
C PHE A 115 4.74 0.71 1.02
N THR A 116 5.00 1.83 1.69
CA THR A 116 4.21 2.23 2.88
C THR A 116 2.76 2.48 2.51
N VAL A 117 2.49 3.22 1.42
CA VAL A 117 1.12 3.46 0.94
C VAL A 117 0.46 2.17 0.47
N ALA A 118 1.18 1.29 -0.22
CA ALA A 118 0.64 0.00 -0.64
C ALA A 118 0.22 -0.87 0.55
N PHE A 119 1.04 -0.94 1.60
CA PHE A 119 0.71 -1.66 2.82
C PHE A 119 -0.43 -0.99 3.60
N ILE A 120 -0.46 0.34 3.70
CA ILE A 120 -1.60 1.05 4.30
C ILE A 120 -2.88 0.68 3.57
N TYR A 121 -2.89 0.76 2.24
CA TYR A 121 -4.05 0.43 1.42
C TYR A 121 -4.51 -1.03 1.64
N HIS A 122 -3.58 -1.98 1.61
CA HIS A 122 -3.90 -3.40 1.79
C HIS A 122 -4.48 -3.70 3.18
N ASN A 123 -3.86 -3.17 4.25
CA ASN A 123 -4.35 -3.37 5.61
C ASN A 123 -5.67 -2.64 5.88
N LEU A 124 -5.86 -1.46 5.29
CA LEU A 124 -7.13 -0.72 5.40
C LEU A 124 -8.28 -1.48 4.71
N TYR A 125 -8.00 -2.14 3.58
CA TYR A 125 -8.98 -3.01 2.92
C TYR A 125 -9.39 -4.18 3.84
N SER A 126 -8.42 -4.87 4.45
CA SER A 126 -8.68 -5.93 5.44
C SER A 126 -9.52 -5.41 6.62
N LEU A 127 -9.14 -4.26 7.19
CA LEU A 127 -9.86 -3.61 8.27
C LEU A 127 -11.32 -3.34 7.91
N LEU A 128 -11.57 -2.73 6.75
CA LEU A 128 -12.91 -2.38 6.30
C LEU A 128 -13.77 -3.63 6.03
N ALA A 129 -13.18 -4.71 5.52
CA ALA A 129 -13.87 -5.99 5.40
C ALA A 129 -14.31 -6.50 6.78
N ASN A 130 -13.42 -6.51 7.77
CA ASN A 130 -13.73 -6.96 9.13
C ASN A 130 -14.82 -6.10 9.81
N VAL A 131 -14.76 -4.78 9.64
CA VAL A 131 -15.79 -3.83 10.12
C VAL A 131 -17.15 -4.10 9.46
N THR A 132 -17.16 -4.45 8.17
CA THR A 132 -18.38 -4.80 7.43
C THR A 132 -19.03 -6.05 8.00
N VAL A 133 -18.23 -7.10 8.28
CA VAL A 133 -18.72 -8.35 8.88
C VAL A 133 -19.30 -8.13 10.27
N LEU A 134 -18.77 -7.16 11.04
CA LEU A 134 -19.32 -6.74 12.33
C LEU A 134 -20.64 -5.96 12.22
N GLY A 135 -21.12 -5.67 11.01
CA GLY A 135 -22.34 -4.86 10.78
C GLY A 135 -22.13 -3.36 11.00
N TRP A 136 -20.89 -2.91 11.20
CA TRP A 136 -20.54 -1.50 11.38
C TRP A 136 -20.40 -0.74 10.06
N GLY A 137 -20.66 -1.42 8.95
CA GLY A 137 -20.41 -0.88 7.63
C GLY A 137 -21.15 0.40 7.26
N LYS A 138 -22.26 0.71 7.93
CA LYS A 138 -22.98 1.98 7.80
C LYS A 138 -22.23 3.19 8.34
N HIS A 139 -21.23 2.99 9.20
CA HIS A 139 -20.42 4.05 9.81
C HIS A 139 -19.11 4.32 9.06
N PHE A 140 -18.78 3.48 8.06
CA PHE A 140 -17.53 3.54 7.32
C PHE A 140 -17.81 3.70 5.82
N PRO A 141 -16.90 4.32 5.05
CA PRO A 141 -17.09 4.58 3.63
C PRO A 141 -16.89 3.31 2.78
N ILE A 142 -17.68 2.25 3.03
CA ILE A 142 -17.64 0.98 2.27
C ILE A 142 -17.91 1.20 0.79
N TRP A 143 -18.68 2.24 0.46
CA TRP A 143 -18.94 2.65 -0.92
C TRP A 143 -17.63 2.86 -1.71
N LEU A 144 -16.56 3.30 -1.05
CA LEU A 144 -15.26 3.55 -1.68
C LEU A 144 -14.59 2.23 -2.13
N ILE A 145 -14.66 1.19 -1.29
CA ILE A 145 -14.14 -0.14 -1.66
C ILE A 145 -14.94 -0.73 -2.81
N LYS A 146 -16.28 -0.66 -2.74
CA LYS A 146 -17.13 -1.18 -3.81
C LYS A 146 -16.88 -0.48 -5.14
N TRP A 147 -16.70 0.84 -5.11
CA TRP A 147 -16.36 1.61 -6.30
C TRP A 147 -15.02 1.14 -6.89
N LEU A 148 -13.99 0.95 -6.06
CA LEU A 148 -12.68 0.52 -6.50
C LEU A 148 -12.67 -0.93 -7.05
N ASP A 149 -13.36 -1.86 -6.38
CA ASP A 149 -13.55 -3.23 -6.88
C ASP A 149 -14.27 -3.24 -8.24
N ASN A 150 -15.30 -2.40 -8.40
CA ASN A 150 -16.04 -2.28 -9.66
C ASN A 150 -15.15 -1.68 -10.76
N GLU A 151 -14.34 -0.68 -10.45
CA GLU A 151 -13.41 -0.07 -11.41
C GLU A 151 -12.30 -1.04 -11.84
N ILE A 152 -11.74 -1.83 -10.90
CA ILE A 152 -10.77 -2.89 -11.22
C ILE A 152 -11.43 -3.94 -12.10
N LYS A 153 -12.62 -4.44 -11.76
CA LYS A 153 -13.34 -5.42 -12.59
C LYS A 153 -13.63 -4.90 -14.00
N ALA A 154 -14.12 -3.67 -14.13
CA ALA A 154 -14.39 -3.05 -15.41
C ALA A 154 -13.11 -2.88 -16.25
N LYS A 155 -11.97 -2.54 -15.62
CA LYS A 155 -10.68 -2.48 -16.32
C LYS A 155 -10.16 -3.88 -16.68
N THR A 156 -10.24 -4.85 -15.78
CA THR A 156 -9.83 -6.24 -16.06
C THR A 156 -10.65 -6.83 -17.20
N GLU A 157 -11.98 -6.67 -17.21
CA GLU A 157 -12.84 -7.15 -18.30
C GLU A 157 -12.55 -6.45 -19.64
N LYS A 158 -12.21 -5.16 -19.60
CA LYS A 158 -11.84 -4.38 -20.79
C LYS A 158 -10.48 -4.75 -21.38
N TYR A 159 -9.47 -5.01 -20.55
CA TYR A 159 -8.09 -5.25 -21.00
C TYR A 159 -7.70 -6.72 -21.04
N PHE A 160 -8.36 -7.55 -20.24
CA PHE A 160 -8.19 -9.01 -20.13
C PHE A 160 -9.55 -9.70 -20.05
N PRO A 161 -10.38 -9.63 -21.10
CA PRO A 161 -11.65 -10.35 -21.12
C PRO A 161 -11.36 -11.85 -20.93
N ASN A 162 -11.97 -12.47 -19.91
CA ASN A 162 -11.98 -13.93 -19.81
C ASN A 162 -12.70 -14.47 -21.04
N ASN A 163 -12.04 -15.35 -21.80
CA ASN A 163 -12.63 -16.10 -22.92
C ASN A 163 -13.62 -17.20 -22.46
N ASP A 164 -14.30 -17.01 -21.34
CA ASP A 164 -15.27 -17.97 -20.78
C ASP A 164 -16.72 -17.47 -20.96
N SER A 165 -17.00 -16.86 -22.11
CA SER A 165 -18.37 -16.69 -22.58
C SER A 165 -18.84 -18.03 -23.15
N PRO A 166 -19.87 -18.72 -22.59
CA PRO A 166 -20.53 -19.77 -23.33
C PRO A 166 -21.12 -19.12 -24.59
N GLN A 167 -20.70 -19.63 -25.75
CA GLN A 167 -21.26 -19.25 -27.03
C GLN A 167 -22.79 -19.38 -26.96
N LYS A 168 -23.50 -18.28 -27.22
CA LYS A 168 -24.91 -18.25 -27.55
C LYS A 168 -25.07 -17.67 -28.94
#